data_AF-A0A151RAR1-F1
#
_entry.id   AF-A0A151RAR1-F1
#
_cell.length_a   1.000
_cell.length_b   1.000
_cell.length_c   1.000
_cell.angle_alpha   90.00
_cell.angle_beta   90.00
_cell.angle_gamma   90.00
#
_symmetry.space_group_name_H-M   'P 1'
#
loop_
_entity.id
_entity.type
_entity.pdbx_description
1 polymer ?
#
loop_
_entity_poly.entity_id
_entity_poly.type
_entity_poly.pdbx_seq_one_letter_code
_entity_poly.pdbx_strand_id
1 'polypeptide(L)' 'VGIDGSSKGNLIFFFLSSFGGVFKNHLGNWIEGYVSSSDFTSNTNAELLTIFHHLSIA' A
#
# COMPACT_ATOMS: atom_id res chain seq x y z
N VAL A 1 12.54 -1.67 3.40
CA VAL A 1 11.24 -1.36 2.77
C VAL A 1 10.22 -1.14 3.88
N GLY A 2 9.44 -0.05 3.81
CA GLY A 2 8.29 0.17 4.69
C GLY A 2 7.05 0.32 3.83
N ILE A 3 6.15 -0.64 3.90
CA ILE A 3 4.91 -0.69 3.13
C ILE A 3 3.76 -0.94 4.09
N ASP A 4 2.61 -0.33 3.82
CA ASP A 4 1.42 -0.46 4.64
C ASP A 4 0.17 -0.32 3.76
N GLY A 5 -0.73 -1.31 3.85
CA GLY A 5 -2.02 -1.31 3.19
C GLY A 5 -3.14 -0.97 4.18
N SER A 6 -3.82 0.16 3.99
CA SER A 6 -4.91 0.59 4.87
C SER A 6 -6.27 0.39 4.19
N SER A 7 -7.18 -0.32 4.86
CA SER A 7 -8.57 -0.42 4.42
C SER A 7 -9.51 0.00 5.54
N LYS A 8 -10.50 0.86 5.22
CA LYS A 8 -11.55 1.30 6.14
C LYS A 8 -12.66 0.26 6.36
N GLY A 9 -12.56 -0.93 5.76
CA GLY A 9 -13.54 -2.01 5.94
C GLY A 9 -13.02 -3.39 5.54
N ASN A 10 -13.65 -4.43 6.09
CA ASN A 10 -13.38 -5.83 5.75
C ASN A 10 -14.52 -6.37 4.86
N LEU A 11 -14.62 -5.82 3.64
CA LEU A 11 -15.66 -6.08 2.62
C LEU A 11 -17.11 -5.97 3.14
N ILE A 12 -17.78 -4.87 2.78
CA ILE A 12 -19.18 -4.81 2.31
C ILE A 12 -19.40 -3.34 1.93
N PHE A 13 -19.55 -3.09 0.62
CA PHE A 13 -20.03 -1.89 -0.08
C PHE A 13 -19.63 -0.50 0.50
N PHE A 14 -18.90 0.29 -0.32
CA PHE A 14 -18.62 1.74 -0.18
C PHE A 14 -17.36 2.23 0.61
N PHE A 15 -16.39 1.38 0.95
CA PHE A 15 -15.14 1.86 1.58
C PHE A 15 -13.93 1.79 0.63
N LEU A 16 -13.41 2.97 0.25
CA LEU A 16 -12.13 3.13 -0.45
C LEU A 16 -10.99 2.50 0.37
N SER A 17 -10.18 1.70 -0.29
CA SER A 17 -8.92 1.19 0.26
C SER A 17 -7.77 2.06 -0.27
N SER A 18 -6.73 2.23 0.54
CA SER A 18 -5.58 3.04 0.16
C SER A 18 -4.31 2.32 0.58
N PHE A 19 -3.29 2.40 -0.25
CA PHE A 19 -2.02 1.79 0.03
C PHE A 19 -0.89 2.78 -0.19
N GLY A 20 0.19 2.59 0.55
CA GLY A 20 1.35 3.45 0.44
C GLY A 20 2.62 2.73 0.83
N GLY A 21 3.73 3.31 0.42
CA GLY A 21 5.04 2.76 0.72
C GLY A 21 6.12 3.81 0.65
N VAL A 22 7.22 3.51 1.33
CA VAL A 22 8.43 4.33 1.35
C VAL A 22 9.61 3.47 0.95
N PHE A 23 10.30 3.89 -0.11
CA PHE A 23 11.62 3.41 -0.48
C PHE A 23 12.66 4.00 0.46
N LYS A 24 13.50 3.13 1.01
CA LYS A 24 14.58 3.52 1.91
C LYS A 24 15.91 3.00 1.38
N ASN A 25 16.97 3.79 1.52
CA ASN A 25 18.32 3.32 1.21
C ASN A 25 18.82 2.33 2.28
N HIS A 26 20.03 1.79 2.08
CA HIS A 26 20.66 0.84 3.02
C HIS A 26 20.96 1.44 4.41
N LEU A 27 20.89 2.77 4.56
CA LEU A 27 21.01 3.49 5.83
C LEU A 27 19.64 3.81 6.46
N GLY A 28 18.54 3.32 5.88
CA GLY A 28 17.18 3.58 6.36
C GLY A 28 16.63 4.97 6.03
N ASN A 29 17.34 5.78 5.24
CA ASN A 29 16.91 7.12 4.84
C ASN A 29 15.84 7.01 3.76
N TRP A 30 14.81 7.86 3.81
CA TRP A 30 13.73 7.87 2.83
C TRP A 30 14.25 8.44 1.51
N ILE A 31 14.05 7.71 0.42
CA ILE A 31 14.41 8.12 -0.94
C ILE A 31 13.18 8.69 -1.64
N GLU A 32 12.08 7.93 -1.58
CA GLU A 32 10.84 8.22 -2.28
C GLU A 32 9.66 7.58 -1.55
N GLY A 33 8.50 8.23 -1.59
CA GLY A 33 7.26 7.69 -1.06
C GLY A 33 6.15 7.78 -2.09
N TYR A 34 5.23 6.83 -2.05
CA TYR A 34 4.04 6.84 -2.90
C TYR A 34 2.79 6.54 -2.07
N VAL A 35 1.68 7.08 -2.54
CA VAL A 35 0.34 6.82 -2.02
C VAL A 35 -0.57 6.61 -3.21
N SER A 36 -1.39 5.57 -3.15
CA SER A 36 -2.40 5.29 -4.16
C SER A 36 -3.67 4.78 -3.49
N SER A 37 -4.78 4.92 -4.21
CA SER A 37 -6.08 4.36 -3.82
C SER A 37 -6.38 3.18 -4.72
N SER A 38 -6.88 2.10 -4.13
CA SER A 38 -7.53 1.03 -4.89
C SER A 38 -9.04 1.09 -4.68
N ASP A 39 -9.77 0.49 -5.60
CA ASP A 39 -11.17 0.19 -5.42
C ASP A 39 -11.41 -0.72 -4.20
N PHE A 40 -12.69 -1.06 -3.97
CA PHE A 40 -13.16 -1.84 -2.83
C PHE A 40 -12.43 -3.18 -2.67
N THR A 41 -11.61 -3.30 -1.62
CA THR A 41 -10.87 -4.54 -1.35
C THR A 41 -10.73 -4.83 0.16
N SER A 42 -10.44 -6.08 0.52
CA SER A 42 -10.18 -6.46 1.92
C SER A 42 -8.86 -5.85 2.40
N ASN A 43 -8.66 -5.77 3.71
CA ASN A 43 -7.36 -5.37 4.28
C ASN A 43 -6.22 -6.27 3.79
N THR A 44 -6.40 -7.58 3.78
CA THR A 44 -5.38 -8.53 3.29
C THR A 44 -5.05 -8.33 1.82
N ASN A 45 -6.06 -8.04 1.00
CA ASN A 45 -5.83 -7.76 -0.42
C ASN A 45 -5.22 -6.37 -0.62
N ALA A 46 -5.56 -5.37 0.20
CA ALA A 46 -4.91 -4.06 0.18
C ALA A 46 -3.41 -4.19 0.46
N GLU A 47 -3.03 -4.97 1.49
CA GLU A 47 -1.63 -5.27 1.81
C GLU A 47 -0.90 -5.99 0.66
N LEU A 48 -1.53 -7.00 0.06
CA LEU A 48 -0.97 -7.69 -1.12
C LEU A 48 -0.81 -6.76 -2.33
N LEU A 49 -1.78 -5.89 -2.59
CA LEU A 49 -1.68 -4.88 -3.65
C LEU A 49 -0.56 -3.89 -3.37
N THR A 50 -0.37 -3.47 -2.11
CA THR A 50 0.78 -2.64 -1.71
C THR A 50 2.10 -3.32 -2.08
N ILE A 51 2.24 -4.61 -1.78
CA ILE A 51 3.44 -5.40 -2.10
C ILE A 51 3.67 -5.48 -3.61
N PHE A 52 2.65 -5.87 -4.39
CA PHE A 52 2.77 -5.96 -5.85
C PHE A 52 3.11 -4.61 -6.48
N HIS A 53 2.46 -3.55 -6.04
CA HIS A 53 2.75 -2.21 -6.54
C HIS A 53 4.18 -1.78 -6.19
N HIS A 54 4.63 -2.02 -4.96
CA HIS A 54 6.00 -1.74 -4.54
C HIS A 54 7.02 -2.45 -5.41
N LEU A 55 6.78 -3.72 -5.76
CA LEU A 55 7.64 -4.50 -6.64
C LEU A 55 7.59 -4.03 -8.10
N SER A 56 6.48 -3.45 -8.56
CA SER A 56 6.33 -2.98 -9.94
C SER A 56 7.05 -1.66 -10.24
N ILE A 57 7.28 -0.85 -9.22
CA ILE A 57 7.93 0.47 -9.34
C ILE A 57 9.37 0.47 -8.81
N ALA A 58 9.83 -0.64 -8.21
CA ALA A 58 11.21 -0.86 -7.79
C ALA A 58 12.08 -1.31 -8.97
#